data_AF-A0A1A0FAA3-F1
#
_entry.id   AF-A0A1A0FAA3-F1
#
_cell.length_a   1.000
_cell.length_b   1.000
_cell.length_c   1.000
_cell.angle_alpha   90.00
_cell.angle_beta   90.00
_cell.angle_gamma   90.00
#
_symmetry.space_group_name_H-M   'P 1'
#
loop_
_entity.id
_entity.type
_entity.pdbx_description
1 polymer ?
#
loop_
_entity_poly.entity_id
_entity_poly.type
_entity_poly.pdbx_seq_one_letter_code
_entity_poly.pdbx_strand_id
1 'polypeptide(L)' 'MDMINQLSDGKTKAFAKHCFERHSRDELEDAAKGRPDQTEMKHWGISAGQWEEAVTAALADHQAPS' A
#
# COMPACT_ATOMS: atom_id res chain seq x y z
N MET A 1 0.20 11.94 0.28
CA MET A 1 -0.90 10.96 0.51
C MET A 1 -2.08 11.26 -0.42
N ASP A 2 -1.83 11.76 -1.63
CA ASP A 2 -2.86 12.03 -2.63
C ASP A 2 -3.38 10.74 -3.27
N MET A 3 -2.48 9.80 -3.60
CA MET A 3 -2.86 8.52 -4.20
C MET A 3 -3.55 7.60 -3.20
N ILE A 4 -3.03 7.51 -1.98
CA ILE A 4 -3.67 6.79 -0.87
C ILE A 4 -5.06 7.37 -0.59
N ASN A 5 -5.24 8.69 -0.73
CA ASN A 5 -6.53 9.32 -0.47
C ASN A 5 -7.60 9.00 -1.53
N GLN A 6 -7.20 8.66 -2.75
CA GLN A 6 -8.09 8.26 -3.84
C GLN A 6 -8.62 6.82 -3.71
N LEU A 7 -8.00 6.00 -2.87
CA LEU A 7 -8.50 4.66 -2.56
C LEU A 7 -9.90 4.74 -1.94
N SER A 8 -10.87 4.14 -2.63
CA SER A 8 -12.28 4.15 -2.22
C SER A 8 -12.58 3.17 -1.09
N ASP A 9 -11.78 2.11 -0.97
CA ASP A 9 -11.93 1.11 0.08
C ASP A 9 -11.19 1.56 1.36
N GLY A 10 -11.94 1.68 2.46
CA GLY A 10 -11.40 2.17 3.73
C GLY A 10 -10.31 1.28 4.33
N LYS A 11 -10.37 -0.05 4.11
CA LYS A 11 -9.34 -0.98 4.60
C LYS A 11 -8.09 -0.90 3.74
N THR A 12 -8.26 -0.89 2.41
CA THR A 12 -7.14 -0.69 1.46
C THR A 12 -6.42 0.62 1.74
N LYS A 13 -7.18 1.71 1.98
CA LYS A 13 -6.63 3.01 2.34
C LYS A 13 -5.87 3.00 3.67
N ALA A 14 -6.43 2.36 4.69
CA ALA A 14 -5.77 2.24 5.99
C ALA A 14 -4.47 1.43 5.89
N PHE A 15 -4.49 0.35 5.11
CA PHE A 15 -3.30 -0.46 4.83
C PHE A 15 -2.25 0.33 4.04
N ALA A 16 -2.64 1.02 2.97
CA ALA A 16 -1.73 1.86 2.18
C ALA A 16 -1.07 2.95 3.03
N LYS A 17 -1.84 3.58 3.92
CA LYS A 17 -1.31 4.56 4.88
C LYS A 17 -0.32 3.90 5.85
N HIS A 18 -0.66 2.72 6.38
CA HIS A 18 0.23 1.97 7.25
C HIS A 18 1.55 1.63 6.55
N CYS A 19 1.48 1.19 5.29
CA CYS A 19 2.65 0.91 4.46
C CYS A 19 3.51 2.15 4.26
N PHE A 20 2.91 3.29 3.92
CA PHE A 20 3.62 4.56 3.75
C PHE A 20 4.32 5.04 5.03
N GLU A 21 3.69 4.86 6.19
CA GLU A 21 4.23 5.30 7.49
C GLU A 21 5.29 4.33 8.06
N ARG A 22 5.16 3.01 7.80
CA ARG A 22 6.09 2.00 8.32
C ARG A 22 7.28 1.71 7.41
N HIS A 23 7.07 1.73 6.10
CA HIS A 23 8.05 1.27 5.13
C HIS A 23 8.66 2.43 4.36
N SER A 24 9.93 2.27 4.03
CA SER A 24 10.64 3.19 3.15
C SER A 24 10.25 2.94 1.69
N ARG A 25 10.51 3.92 0.82
CA ARG A 25 10.27 3.80 -0.62
C ARG A 25 10.83 2.52 -1.23
N ASP A 26 12.06 2.14 -0.88
CA ASP A 26 12.71 0.94 -1.43
C ASP A 26 12.02 -0.36 -0.98
N GLU A 27 11.53 -0.41 0.26
CA GLU A 27 10.74 -1.55 0.76
C GLU A 27 9.38 -1.65 0.06
N LEU A 28 8.72 -0.52 -0.19
CA LEU A 28 7.47 -0.48 -0.93
C LEU A 28 7.65 -0.85 -2.40
N GLU A 29 8.79 -0.47 -3.00
CA GLU A 29 9.13 -0.83 -4.37
C GLU A 29 9.40 -2.34 -4.49
N ASP A 30 10.10 -2.93 -3.52
CA ASP A 30 10.32 -4.37 -3.46
C ASP A 30 9.00 -5.12 -3.23
N ALA A 31 8.15 -4.64 -2.33
CA ALA A 31 6.82 -5.19 -2.09
C ALA A 31 5.93 -5.11 -3.35
N ALA A 32 5.96 -3.99 -4.07
CA ALA A 32 5.19 -3.81 -5.32
C ALA A 32 5.65 -4.75 -6.44
N LYS A 33 6.94 -5.09 -6.48
CA LYS A 33 7.52 -6.08 -7.42
C LYS A 33 7.36 -7.52 -6.93
N GLY A 34 7.16 -7.69 -5.63
CA GLY A 34 7.03 -8.95 -4.93
C GLY A 34 5.64 -9.56 -5.05
N ARG A 35 5.34 -10.48 -4.14
CA ARG A 35 4.01 -11.11 -4.05
C ARG A 35 3.25 -10.54 -2.87
N PRO A 36 1.91 -10.45 -2.96
CA PRO A 36 1.07 -10.02 -1.85
C PRO A 36 1.30 -10.85 -0.59
N ASP A 37 1.55 -10.17 0.52
CA ASP A 37 1.76 -10.82 1.81
C ASP A 37 0.43 -11.37 2.35
N GLN A 38 0.34 -12.70 2.44
CA GLN A 38 -0.88 -13.37 2.91
C GLN A 38 -1.20 -13.08 4.39
N THR A 39 -0.20 -12.77 5.20
CA THR A 39 -0.38 -12.42 6.62
C THR A 39 -1.03 -11.06 6.72
N GLU A 40 -0.53 -10.08 5.97
CA GLU A 40 -1.11 -8.73 5.92
C GLU A 40 -2.51 -8.76 5.33
N MET A 41 -2.72 -9.48 4.23
CA MET A 41 -4.05 -9.68 3.63
C MET A 41 -5.06 -10.24 4.65
N LYS A 42 -4.66 -11.22 5.47
CA LYS A 42 -5.52 -11.77 6.52
C LYS A 42 -5.71 -10.81 7.69
N HIS A 43 -4.66 -10.09 8.09
CA HIS A 43 -4.71 -9.15 9.21
C HIS A 43 -5.62 -7.96 8.91
N TRP A 44 -5.49 -7.39 7.72
CA TRP A 44 -6.27 -6.25 7.27
C TRP A 44 -7.60 -6.66 6.62
N GLY A 45 -7.76 -7.95 6.29
CA GLY A 45 -8.95 -8.48 5.65
C GLY A 45 -9.15 -7.90 4.24
N ILE A 46 -8.06 -7.80 3.48
CA ILE A 46 -8.01 -7.29 2.10
C ILE A 46 -7.64 -8.40 1.12
N SER A 47 -8.07 -8.25 -0.13
CA SER A 47 -7.70 -9.14 -1.23
C SER A 47 -6.30 -8.84 -1.77
N ALA A 48 -5.75 -9.75 -2.58
CA ALA A 48 -4.46 -9.57 -3.23
C ALA A 48 -4.43 -8.30 -4.10
N GLY A 49 -5.48 -8.05 -4.87
CA GLY A 49 -5.58 -6.83 -5.70
C GLY A 49 -5.63 -5.56 -4.85
N GLN A 50 -6.33 -5.58 -3.72
CA GLN A 50 -6.33 -4.45 -2.77
C GLN A 50 -4.96 -4.24 -2.13
N TRP A 51 -4.24 -5.32 -1.78
CA TRP A 51 -2.88 -5.21 -1.26
C TRP A 51 -1.94 -4.56 -2.28
N GLU A 52 -1.98 -5.01 -3.54
CA GLU A 52 -1.17 -4.42 -4.62
C GLU A 52 -1.53 -2.96 -4.86
N GLU A 53 -2.81 -2.64 -4.88
CA GLU A 53 -3.30 -1.27 -5.08
C GLU A 53 -2.86 -0.35 -3.93
N ALA A 54 -2.91 -0.83 -2.69
CA ALA A 54 -2.44 -0.11 -1.52
C ALA A 54 -0.93 0.13 -1.53
N VAL A 55 -0.12 -0.90 -1.81
CA VAL A 55 1.34 -0.78 -1.89
C VAL A 55 1.74 0.15 -3.03
N THR A 56 1.06 0.06 -4.17
CA THR A 56 1.29 0.93 -5.33
C THR A 56 0.93 2.39 -5.01
N ALA A 57 -0.22 2.63 -4.37
CA ALA A 57 -0.62 3.97 -3.95
C ALA A 57 0.36 4.57 -2.93
N ALA A 58 0.80 3.77 -1.96
CA ALA A 58 1.79 4.16 -0.96
C ALA A 58 3.14 4.49 -1.60
N LEU A 59 3.60 3.67 -2.54
CA LEU A 59 4.82 3.91 -3.30
C LEU A 59 4.73 5.18 -4.13
N ALA A 60 3.62 5.38 -4.86
CA ALA A 60 3.39 6.56 -5.68
C ALA A 60 3.37 7.84 -4.84
N ASP A 61 2.79 7.79 -3.64
CA ASP A 61 2.83 8.91 -2.69
C ASP A 61 4.23 9.19 -2.13
N HIS A 62 5.06 8.17 -1.96
CA HIS A 62 6.48 8.34 -1.57
C HIS A 62 7.32 8.90 -2.72
N GLN A 63 6.95 8.58 -3.96
CA GLN A 63 7.63 9.04 -5.18
C GLN A 63 7.15 10.42 -5.64
N ALA A 64 5.96 10.86 -5.23
CA ALA A 64 5.43 12.16 -5.56
C ALA A 64 6.35 13.25 -4.98
N PRO A 65 6.92 14.14 -5.82
CA PRO A 65 7.68 15.28 -5.32
C PRO A 65 6.72 16.20 -4.57
N SER A 66 7.02 16.44 -3.28
CA SER A 66 6.36 17.44 -2.43
C SER A 66 6.48 18.85 -2.98
#